data_AF-H2XWX2-F1
#
_entry.id   AF-H2XWX2-F1
#
_cell.length_a   1.000
_cell.length_b   1.000
_cell.length_c   1.000
_cell.angle_alpha   90.00
_cell.angle_beta   90.00
_cell.angle_gamma   90.00
#
_symmetry.space_group_name_H-M   'P 1'
#
loop_
_entity.id
_entity.type
_entity.pdbx_description
1 polymer ?
#
loop_
_entity_poly.entity_id
_entity_poly.type
_entity_poly.pdbx_seq_one_letter_code
_entity_poly.pdbx_strand_id
1 'polypeptide(L)'
;MFMKTHKTASTSVMNIIERYAVKHNLTIALPNGGNADQFDYPNPFHERMVFPLLHGQDRYDVICHHMRFNSQQVNKILPRHVAKYVT
;
A
#
# COMPACT_ATOMS: atom_id res chain seq x y z
N MET A 1 6.08 -2.62 -3.47
CA MET A 1 5.05 -1.61 -3.78
C MET A 1 4.54 -1.81 -5.19
N PHE A 2 3.22 -1.84 -5.35
CA PHE A 2 2.53 -1.77 -6.63
C PHE A 2 1.83 -0.41 -6.75
N MET A 3 2.20 0.39 -7.75
CA MET A 3 1.67 1.73 -7.96
C MET A 3 0.51 1.68 -8.96
N LYS A 4 -0.70 1.62 -8.41
CA LYS A 4 -1.93 1.44 -9.19
C LYS A 4 -2.24 2.67 -10.06
N THR A 5 -2.25 2.50 -11.38
CA THR A 5 -2.76 3.49 -12.34
C THR A 5 -4.27 3.33 -12.60
N HIS A 6 -4.97 4.42 -12.94
CA HIS A 6 -6.42 4.37 -13.18
C HIS A 6 -6.76 3.62 -14.47
N LYS A 7 -7.79 2.76 -14.41
CA LYS A 7 -8.41 2.09 -15.56
C LYS A 7 -7.47 1.20 -16.39
N THR A 8 -6.45 0.63 -15.75
CA THR A 8 -5.45 -0.28 -16.36
C THR A 8 -5.57 -1.73 -15.91
N ALA A 9 -6.80 -2.17 -15.55
CA ALA A 9 -7.04 -3.47 -14.88
C ALA A 9 -6.24 -3.67 -13.57
N SER A 10 -5.73 -2.58 -13.00
CA SER A 10 -4.87 -2.58 -11.83
C SER A 10 -5.59 -3.02 -10.54
N THR A 11 -6.92 -2.91 -10.46
CA THR A 11 -7.72 -3.52 -9.37
C THR A 11 -7.64 -5.06 -9.40
N SER A 12 -7.56 -5.67 -10.58
CA SER A 12 -7.41 -7.13 -10.70
C SER A 12 -6.05 -7.57 -10.18
N VAL A 13 -5.00 -6.84 -10.53
CA VAL A 13 -3.63 -7.10 -10.02
C VAL A 13 -3.55 -6.88 -8.51
N MET A 14 -4.14 -5.80 -7.99
CA MET A 14 -4.24 -5.52 -6.56
C MET A 14 -4.86 -6.70 -5.79
N ASN A 15 -6.00 -7.23 -6.26
CA ASN A 15 -6.64 -8.41 -5.66
C ASN A 15 -5.75 -9.66 -5.66
N ILE A 16 -4.97 -9.87 -6.72
CA ILE A 16 -4.01 -10.99 -6.78
C ILE A 16 -2.91 -10.80 -5.73
N ILE A 17 -2.38 -9.58 -5.62
CA ILE A 17 -1.34 -9.22 -4.64
C ILE A 17 -1.85 -9.38 -3.22
N GLU A 18 -3.08 -8.95 -2.91
CA GLU A 18 -3.68 -9.08 -1.58
C GLU A 18 -3.87 -10.54 -1.18
N ARG A 19 -4.39 -11.38 -2.09
CA ARG A 19 -4.52 -12.83 -1.84
C ARG A 19 -3.16 -13.50 -1.63
N TYR A 20 -2.15 -13.09 -2.40
CA TYR A 20 -0.78 -13.56 -2.20
C TYR A 20 -0.26 -13.16 -0.82
N ALA A 21 -0.43 -11.89 -0.44
CA ALA A 21 0.01 -11.40 0.86
C ALA A 21 -0.65 -12.14 2.02
N VAL A 22 -1.97 -12.37 1.97
CA VAL A 22 -2.69 -13.18 2.98
C VAL A 22 -2.14 -14.60 3.03
N LYS A 23 -2.00 -15.27 1.88
CA LYS A 23 -1.48 -16.65 1.80
C LYS A 23 -0.07 -16.79 2.38
N HIS A 24 0.75 -15.76 2.26
CA HIS A 24 2.15 -15.76 2.69
C HIS A 24 2.39 -14.98 3.99
N ASN A 25 1.33 -14.66 4.74
CA ASN A 25 1.39 -13.93 6.01
C ASN A 25 2.20 -12.62 5.94
N LEU A 26 2.01 -11.87 4.85
CA LEU A 26 2.64 -10.57 4.62
C LEU A 26 1.75 -9.45 5.14
N THR A 27 2.37 -8.42 5.70
CA THR A 27 1.66 -7.25 6.24
C THR A 27 1.37 -6.24 5.14
N ILE A 28 0.10 -5.95 4.89
CA ILE A 28 -0.36 -5.00 3.88
C ILE A 28 -0.63 -3.64 4.53
N ALA A 29 -0.12 -2.57 3.96
CA ALA A 29 -0.55 -1.21 4.29
C ALA A 29 -1.95 -0.96 3.72
N LEU A 30 -2.96 -0.90 4.60
CA LEU A 30 -4.36 -0.68 4.25
C LEU A 30 -4.77 0.77 4.49
N PRO A 31 -5.64 1.37 3.63
CA PRO A 31 -6.18 2.70 3.86
C PRO A 31 -6.98 2.83 5.17
N ASN A 32 -6.58 3.77 6.02
CA ASN A 32 -7.23 4.14 7.28
C ASN A 32 -8.10 5.39 7.07
N GLY A 33 -9.22 5.21 6.39
CA GLY A 33 -10.18 6.28 6.10
C GLY A 33 -11.54 5.72 5.67
N GLY A 34 -12.51 6.59 5.41
CA GLY A 34 -13.87 6.18 5.02
C GLY A 34 -13.95 5.46 3.67
N ASN A 35 -12.89 5.49 2.86
CA ASN A 35 -12.78 4.76 1.61
C ASN A 35 -11.67 3.69 1.73
N ALA A 36 -12.07 2.43 1.81
CA ALA A 36 -11.15 1.31 1.96
C ALA A 36 -10.36 0.98 0.67
N ASP A 37 -10.75 1.52 -0.49
CA ASP A 37 -10.14 1.17 -1.77
C ASP A 37 -8.94 2.05 -2.16
N GLN A 38 -8.72 3.17 -1.45
CA GLN A 38 -7.69 4.15 -1.81
C GLN A 38 -7.23 5.05 -0.65
N PHE A 39 -6.00 5.53 -0.73
CA PHE A 39 -5.39 6.49 0.19
C PHE A 39 -5.73 7.94 -0.21
N ASP A 40 -6.93 8.39 0.18
CA ASP A 40 -7.38 9.80 0.13
C ASP A 40 -7.08 10.53 -1.20
N TYR A 41 -7.25 9.84 -2.33
CA TYR A 41 -7.04 10.44 -3.64
C TYR A 41 -8.03 11.61 -3.88
N PRO A 42 -7.58 12.78 -4.43
CA PRO A 42 -6.31 13.03 -5.10
C PRO A 42 -5.21 13.66 -4.24
N ASN A 43 -5.29 13.61 -2.91
CA ASN A 43 -4.24 14.16 -2.04
C ASN A 43 -2.96 13.29 -2.10
N PRO A 44 -1.76 13.89 -1.95
CA PRO A 44 -0.53 13.13 -1.82
C PRO A 44 -0.59 12.14 -0.66
N PHE A 45 -0.04 10.94 -0.87
CA PHE A 45 0.05 9.91 0.18
C PHE A 45 0.73 10.46 1.44
N HIS A 46 0.19 10.08 2.60
CA HIS A 46 0.75 10.33 3.92
C HIS A 46 0.65 9.05 4.75
N GLU A 47 1.67 8.73 5.55
CA GLU A 47 1.72 7.53 6.40
C GLU A 47 0.54 7.41 7.38
N ARG A 48 -0.08 8.54 7.75
CA ARG A 48 -1.28 8.59 8.61
C ARG A 48 -2.52 8.03 7.94
N MET A 49 -2.51 7.90 6.61
CA MET A 49 -3.57 7.26 5.84
C MET A 49 -3.49 5.74 5.92
N VAL A 50 -2.55 5.16 6.67
CA VAL A 50 -2.38 3.71 6.81
C VAL A 50 -2.87 3.25 8.18
N PHE A 51 -3.54 2.11 8.25
CA PHE A 51 -3.89 1.50 9.54
C PHE A 51 -2.62 1.15 10.31
N PRO A 52 -2.53 1.45 11.62
CA PRO A 52 -1.35 1.13 12.40
C PRO A 52 -1.09 -0.38 12.40
N LEU A 53 0.19 -0.74 12.49
CA LEU A 53 0.62 -2.12 12.67
C LEU A 53 -0.03 -2.74 13.90
N LEU A 54 -0.43 -4.01 13.79
CA LEU A 54 -0.93 -4.77 14.93
C LEU A 54 0.21 -5.17 15.85
N HIS A 55 -0.11 -5.54 17.09
CA HIS A 55 0.87 -6.04 18.05
C HIS A 55 1.67 -7.22 17.46
N GLY A 56 3.00 -7.09 17.47
CA GLY A 56 3.91 -8.09 16.93
C GLY A 56 4.35 -7.87 15.48
N GLN A 57 3.81 -6.87 14.78
CA GLN A 57 4.29 -6.45 13.46
C GLN A 57 5.25 -5.26 13.59
N ASP A 58 6.36 -5.29 12.86
CA ASP A 58 7.41 -4.26 12.87
C ASP A 58 7.48 -3.46 11.55
N ARG A 59 6.86 -3.96 10.48
CA ARG A 59 6.89 -3.35 9.14
C ARG A 59 5.69 -3.69 8.28
N TYR A 60 5.48 -2.90 7.23
CA TYR A 60 4.63 -3.27 6.10
C TYR A 60 5.49 -3.91 5.00
N ASP A 61 5.02 -5.01 4.43
CA ASP A 61 5.68 -5.69 3.32
C ASP A 61 5.12 -5.26 1.96
N VAL A 62 3.83 -4.88 1.92
CA VAL A 62 3.09 -4.60 0.68
C VAL A 62 2.33 -3.28 0.77
N ILE A 63 2.43 -2.48 -0.29
CA ILE A 63 1.58 -1.32 -0.54
C ILE A 63 1.05 -1.48 -1.98
N CYS A 64 -0.26 -1.55 -2.16
CA CYS A 64 -0.89 -1.79 -3.47
C CYS A 64 -2.20 -1.04 -3.74
N HIS A 65 -2.72 -0.30 -2.75
CA HIS A 65 -3.94 0.50 -2.92
C HIS A 65 -3.64 1.81 -3.67
N HIS A 66 -4.69 2.38 -4.25
CA HIS A 66 -4.56 3.60 -5.05
C HIS A 66 -4.09 4.79 -4.21
N MET A 67 -3.11 5.56 -4.72
CA MET A 67 -2.58 6.75 -4.05
C MET A 67 -1.95 7.71 -5.06
N ARG A 68 -1.72 8.95 -4.63
CA ARG A 68 -0.73 9.83 -5.26
C ARG A 68 0.63 9.63 -4.59
N PHE A 69 1.62 9.19 -5.36
CA PHE A 69 2.93 8.83 -4.82
C PHE A 69 3.62 10.02 -4.13
N ASN A 70 4.07 9.78 -2.89
CA ASN A 70 4.90 10.71 -2.12
C ASN A 70 6.08 9.91 -1.54
N SER A 71 7.26 10.05 -2.15
CA SER A 71 8.43 9.23 -1.79
C SER A 71 8.84 9.39 -0.33
N GLN A 72 8.77 10.60 0.23
CA GLN A 72 9.14 10.87 1.62
C GLN A 72 8.26 10.08 2.58
N GLN A 73 6.95 10.08 2.34
CA GLN A 73 5.97 9.41 3.21
C GLN A 73 5.96 7.90 3.01
N VAL A 74 6.12 7.43 1.76
CA VAL A 74 6.26 6.00 1.46
C VAL A 74 7.49 5.42 2.16
N ASN A 75 8.62 6.12 2.12
CA ASN A 75 9.88 5.62 2.70
C ASN A 75 9.83 5.47 4.22
N LYS A 76 8.89 6.15 4.92
CA LYS A 76 8.69 5.97 6.37
C LYS A 76 8.10 4.61 6.74
N ILE A 77 7.33 4.00 5.84
CA ILE A 77 6.62 2.74 6.09
C ILE A 77 7.13 1.58 5.23
N LEU A 78 7.77 1.86 4.11
CA LEU A 78 8.37 0.90 3.20
C LEU A 78 9.73 1.42 2.73
N PRO A 79 10.84 1.09 3.42
CA PRO A 79 12.15 1.67 3.15
C PRO A 79 12.66 1.38 1.73
N ARG A 80 13.19 2.42 1.07
CA ARG A 80 13.61 2.35 -0.35
C ARG A 80 14.63 1.25 -0.68
N HIS A 81 15.55 0.96 0.24
CA HIS A 81 16.66 0.03 0.05
C HIS A 81 16.24 -1.44 0.00
N VAL A 82 15.05 -1.77 0.50
CA VAL A 82 14.45 -3.12 0.42
C VAL A 82 13.21 -3.18 -0.48
N ALA A 83 12.69 -2.04 -0.92
CA ALA A 83 11.47 -1.95 -1.68
C ALA A 83 11.70 -2.15 -3.20
N LYS A 84 10.89 -3.03 -3.80
CA LYS A 84 10.69 -3.13 -5.25
C LYS A 84 9.42 -2.36 -5.65
N TYR A 85 9.50 -1.61 -6.75
CA TYR A 85 8.39 -0.80 -7.28
C TYR A 85 7.96 -1.37 -8.62
N VAL A 86 6.65 -1.59 -8.78
CA VAL A 86 6.01 -2.10 -9.99
C VAL A 86 4.80 -1.22 -10.30
N THR A 87 4.49 -0.97 -11.57
CA THR A 87 3.28 -0.25 -12.02
C THR A 87 2.44 -1.11 -12.94
#